data_AF-A0A2N5CFE3-F1
#
_entry.id   AF-A0A2N5CFE3-F1
#
_cell.length_a   1.000
_cell.length_b   1.000
_cell.length_c   1.000
_cell.angle_alpha   90.00
_cell.angle_beta   90.00
_cell.angle_gamma   90.00
#
_symmetry.space_group_name_H-M   'P 1'
#
loop_
_entity.id
_entity.type
_entity.pdbx_description
1 polymer ?
#
loop_
_entity_poly.entity_id
_entity_poly.type
_entity_poly.pdbx_seq_one_letter_code
_entity_poly.pdbx_strand_id
1 'polypeptide(L)'
;MNAEVTQTIISRALPYTPIGILRVRSTRRNTGPTDPYEREPAYLVVLQLRPFGEQDLWVGGRPAPHAPFGAEFLAVYDFERNWVSNLIGEYDCL
;
A
#
# COMPACT_ATOMS: atom_id res chain seq x y z
N MET A 1 -1.26 12.16 29.77
CA MET A 1 0.06 11.57 29.47
C MET A 1 -0.01 11.11 28.02
N ASN A 2 0.50 11.90 27.08
CA ASN A 2 0.47 11.53 25.65
C ASN A 2 1.64 10.57 25.42
N ALA A 3 1.34 9.30 25.17
CA ALA A 3 2.36 8.35 24.76
C ALA A 3 2.78 8.71 23.32
N GLU A 4 4.07 8.96 23.14
CA GLU A 4 4.67 9.00 21.81
C GLU A 4 4.51 7.61 21.18
N VAL A 5 3.71 7.51 20.11
CA VAL A 5 3.44 6.26 19.43
C VAL A 5 4.50 6.06 18.36
N THR A 6 5.49 5.21 18.63
CA THR A 6 6.48 4.81 17.64
C THR A 6 5.90 3.72 16.74
N GLN A 7 5.67 4.04 15.47
CA GLN A 7 5.27 3.10 14.42
C GLN A 7 6.51 2.43 13.82
N THR A 8 6.45 1.13 13.52
CA THR A 8 7.54 0.44 12.81
C THR A 8 7.00 -0.14 11.50
N ILE A 9 7.22 0.58 10.40
CA ILE A 9 7.16 0.00 9.05
C ILE A 9 8.54 -0.62 8.81
N ILE A 10 8.59 -1.95 8.61
CA ILE A 10 9.84 -2.63 8.30
C ILE A 10 10.00 -2.64 6.78
N SER A 11 11.01 -1.92 6.28
CA SER A 11 11.37 -1.93 4.88
C SER A 11 12.75 -2.51 4.64
N ARG A 12 12.87 -3.40 3.64
CA ARG A 12 14.14 -4.00 3.23
C ARG A 12 14.19 -4.14 1.71
N ALA A 13 14.85 -3.19 1.05
CA ALA A 13 15.21 -3.34 -0.36
C ALA A 13 16.27 -4.45 -0.50
N LEU A 14 16.08 -5.35 -1.47
CA LEU A 14 17.11 -6.30 -1.89
C LEU A 14 18.07 -5.56 -2.85
N PRO A 15 19.39 -5.57 -2.62
CA PRO A 15 20.31 -4.93 -3.54
C PRO A 15 20.38 -5.71 -4.86
N TYR A 16 20.57 -4.99 -5.98
CA TYR A 16 20.97 -5.47 -7.32
C TYR A 16 19.90 -5.74 -8.41
N THR A 17 18.70 -5.18 -8.33
CA THR A 17 17.76 -5.20 -9.48
C THR A 17 17.15 -3.82 -9.70
N PRO A 18 16.66 -3.48 -10.92
CA PRO A 18 15.87 -2.27 -11.15
C PRO A 18 14.50 -2.30 -10.45
N ILE A 19 14.28 -3.27 -9.56
CA ILE A 19 13.00 -3.54 -8.88
C ILE A 19 13.27 -3.57 -7.38
N GLY A 20 12.88 -2.52 -6.67
CA GLY A 20 12.79 -2.55 -5.22
C GLY A 20 11.62 -3.43 -4.79
N ILE A 21 11.86 -4.43 -3.94
CA ILE A 21 10.81 -5.27 -3.35
C ILE A 21 10.73 -4.98 -1.86
N LEU A 22 9.52 -4.75 -1.36
CA LEU A 22 9.25 -4.40 0.04
C LEU A 22 8.05 -5.19 0.55
N ARG A 23 8.21 -5.92 1.66
CA ARG A 23 7.05 -6.44 2.39
C ARG A 23 6.47 -5.38 3.32
N VAL A 24 5.19 -5.05 3.15
CA VAL A 24 4.44 -4.16 4.05
C VAL A 24 3.37 -4.95 4.78
N ARG A 25 3.35 -4.86 6.12
CA ARG A 25 2.37 -5.57 6.95
C ARG A 25 1.87 -4.71 8.10
N SER A 26 0.56 -4.79 8.37
CA SER A 26 -0.07 -4.27 9.57
C SER A 26 -1.20 -5.19 10.01
N THR A 27 -1.27 -5.48 11.31
CA THR A 27 -2.44 -6.10 11.96
C THR A 27 -3.36 -5.05 12.62
N ARG A 28 -3.07 -3.76 12.42
CA ARG A 28 -3.89 -2.67 12.94
C ARG A 28 -4.86 -2.20 11.86
N ARG A 29 -6.14 -2.13 12.19
CA ARG A 29 -7.18 -1.53 11.36
C ARG A 29 -7.19 -0.01 11.50
N ASN A 30 -7.71 0.68 10.48
CA ASN A 30 -7.84 2.14 10.40
C ASN A 30 -6.48 2.87 10.54
N THR A 31 -5.50 2.43 9.75
CA THR A 31 -4.19 3.10 9.63
C THR A 31 -4.30 4.46 8.97
N GLY A 32 -5.39 4.71 8.22
CA GLY A 32 -5.69 6.02 7.65
C GLY A 32 -5.15 6.19 6.24
N PRO A 33 -5.15 7.44 5.73
CA PRO A 33 -4.69 7.75 4.38
C PRO A 33 -3.17 7.56 4.25
N THR A 34 -2.75 7.03 3.11
CA THR A 34 -1.35 7.03 2.70
C THR A 34 -0.86 8.45 2.45
N ASP A 35 0.39 8.72 2.84
CA ASP A 35 1.05 9.99 2.50
C ASP A 35 1.21 10.14 0.98
N PRO A 36 1.22 11.38 0.46
CA PRO A 36 1.61 11.65 -0.92
C PRO A 36 3.03 11.15 -1.21
N TYR A 37 3.25 10.66 -2.42
CA TYR A 37 4.55 10.24 -2.91
C TYR A 37 4.99 11.06 -4.13
N GLU A 38 6.28 11.03 -4.42
CA GLU A 38 6.82 11.61 -5.66
C GLU A 38 6.43 10.72 -6.85
N ARG A 39 5.82 11.32 -7.87
CA ARG A 39 5.41 10.59 -9.07
C ARG A 39 6.63 10.24 -9.90
N GLU A 40 6.72 8.97 -10.27
CA GLU A 40 7.82 8.43 -11.06
C GLU A 40 7.28 7.66 -12.27
N PRO A 41 8.01 7.61 -13.40
CA PRO A 41 7.65 6.81 -14.57
C PRO A 41 7.89 5.31 -14.29
N ALA A 42 7.08 4.76 -13.38
CA ALA A 42 7.21 3.42 -12.83
C ALA A 42 5.82 2.82 -12.55
N TYR A 43 5.80 1.51 -12.29
CA TYR A 43 4.62 0.81 -11.79
C TYR A 43 4.87 0.33 -10.36
N LEU A 44 3.88 0.55 -9.49
CA LEU A 44 3.80 -0.13 -8.21
C LEU A 44 3.04 -1.45 -8.43
N VAL A 45 3.71 -2.56 -8.19
CA VAL A 45 3.10 -3.90 -8.23
C VAL A 45 2.93 -4.38 -6.80
N VAL A 46 1.71 -4.76 -6.43
CA VAL A 46 1.37 -5.22 -5.09
C VAL A 46 0.90 -6.67 -5.16
N LEU A 47 1.61 -7.58 -4.51
CA LEU A 47 1.20 -8.96 -4.32
C LEU A 47 0.63 -9.14 -2.92
N GLN A 48 -0.65 -9.47 -2.82
CA GLN A 48 -1.29 -9.73 -1.53
C GLN A 48 -0.85 -11.09 -0.98
N LEU A 49 -0.27 -11.13 0.22
CA LEU A 49 0.07 -12.36 0.94
C LEU A 49 -1.08 -12.82 1.84
N ARG A 50 -2.03 -11.92 2.13
CA ARG A 50 -3.29 -12.18 2.83
C ARG A 50 -4.43 -11.47 2.12
N PRO A 51 -5.69 -11.94 2.26
CA PRO A 51 -6.82 -11.22 1.72
C PRO A 51 -6.87 -9.78 2.25
N PHE A 52 -7.06 -8.83 1.35
CA PHE A 52 -7.18 -7.41 1.66
C PHE A 52 -8.22 -6.77 0.74
N GLY A 53 -9.21 -6.10 1.32
CA GLY A 53 -10.25 -5.45 0.53
C GLY A 53 -10.94 -4.29 1.22
N GLU A 54 -10.57 -3.99 2.46
CA GLU A 54 -11.16 -2.91 3.22
C GLU A 54 -10.29 -1.66 3.05
N GLN A 55 -10.62 -0.87 2.05
CA GLN A 55 -10.00 0.43 1.79
C GLN A 55 -10.95 1.33 1.04
N ASP A 56 -10.69 2.63 1.10
CA ASP A 56 -11.15 3.55 0.08
C ASP A 56 -9.97 3.88 -0.83
N LEU A 57 -10.20 3.95 -2.14
CA LEU A 57 -9.16 4.22 -3.12
C LEU A 57 -9.55 5.42 -3.98
N TRP A 58 -8.60 6.33 -4.19
CA TRP A 58 -8.75 7.46 -5.10
C TRP A 58 -7.60 7.55 -6.07
N VAL A 59 -7.88 8.10 -7.26
CA VAL A 59 -6.87 8.50 -8.24
C VAL A 59 -7.14 9.93 -8.69
N GLY A 60 -6.17 10.83 -8.52
CA GLY A 60 -6.35 12.26 -8.83
C GLY A 60 -7.50 12.90 -8.06
N GLY A 61 -7.73 12.46 -6.81
CA GLY A 61 -8.81 12.95 -5.95
C GLY A 61 -10.21 12.41 -6.27
N ARG A 62 -10.35 11.50 -7.24
CA ARG A 62 -11.64 10.87 -7.58
C ARG A 62 -11.67 9.42 -7.09
N PRO A 63 -12.82 8.93 -6.60
CA PRO A 63 -12.95 7.52 -6.21
C PRO A 63 -12.55 6.60 -7.37
N ALA A 64 -11.69 5.65 -7.07
CA ALA A 64 -11.26 4.62 -8.01
C ALA A 64 -11.94 3.29 -7.67
N PRO A 65 -12.29 2.48 -8.66
CA PRO A 65 -12.79 1.14 -8.40
C PRO A 65 -11.71 0.33 -7.69
N HIS A 66 -12.11 -0.35 -6.62
CA HIS A 66 -11.32 -1.41 -6.02
C HIS A 66 -12.22 -2.62 -5.82
N ALA A 67 -11.63 -3.81 -5.91
CA ALA A 67 -12.27 -5.05 -5.52
C ALA A 67 -11.50 -5.62 -4.33
N PRO A 68 -12.15 -6.38 -3.43
CA PRO A 68 -11.43 -7.17 -2.44
C PRO A 68 -10.47 -8.12 -3.15
N PHE A 69 -9.20 -8.04 -2.77
CA PHE A 69 -8.15 -8.93 -3.24
C PHE A 69 -8.07 -10.15 -2.31
N GLY A 70 -8.11 -11.34 -2.91
CA GLY A 70 -7.74 -12.56 -2.20
C GLY A 70 -6.26 -12.56 -1.84
N ALA A 71 -5.84 -13.58 -1.08
CA ALA A 71 -4.42 -13.92 -1.06
C ALA A 71 -3.96 -14.25 -2.50
N GLU A 72 -2.69 -14.00 -2.79
CA GLU A 72 -2.02 -14.26 -4.07
C GLU A 72 -2.50 -13.37 -5.24
N PHE A 73 -3.42 -12.44 -4.97
CA PHE A 73 -3.86 -11.49 -5.97
C PHE A 73 -2.80 -10.42 -6.21
N LEU A 74 -2.62 -10.05 -7.47
CA LEU A 74 -1.66 -9.05 -7.91
C LEU A 74 -2.41 -7.83 -8.44
N ALA A 75 -2.09 -6.66 -7.90
CA ALA A 75 -2.57 -5.37 -8.38
C ALA A 75 -1.39 -4.58 -8.97
N VAL A 76 -1.64 -3.87 -10.08
CA VAL A 76 -0.66 -3.01 -10.73
C VAL A 76 -1.20 -1.59 -10.77
N TYR A 77 -0.43 -0.66 -10.21
CA TYR A 77 -0.74 0.75 -10.18
C TYR A 77 0.30 1.52 -10.99
N ASP A 78 -0.19 2.38 -11.88
CA ASP A 78 0.62 3.36 -12.59
C ASP A 78 1.03 4.48 -11.62
N PHE A 79 2.33 4.59 -11.33
CA PHE A 79 2.87 5.50 -10.31
C PHE A 79 3.01 6.95 -10.80
N GLU A 80 2.75 7.22 -12.07
CA GLU A 80 2.60 8.58 -12.60
C GLU A 80 1.26 9.21 -12.19
N ARG A 81 0.31 8.38 -11.72
CA ARG A 81 -0.99 8.84 -11.23
C ARG A 81 -0.93 9.11 -9.74
N ASN A 82 -1.75 10.03 -9.27
CA ASN A 82 -1.85 10.39 -7.85
C ASN A 82 -2.81 9.44 -7.13
N TRP A 83 -2.32 8.25 -6.76
CA TRP A 83 -3.09 7.29 -5.97
C TRP A 83 -3.08 7.66 -4.50
N VAL A 84 -4.23 7.52 -3.85
CA VAL A 84 -4.36 7.65 -2.39
C VAL A 84 -5.22 6.49 -1.91
N SER A 85 -4.77 5.77 -0.88
CA SER A 85 -5.57 4.74 -0.22
C SER A 85 -5.81 5.12 1.24
N ASN A 86 -7.04 4.99 1.69
CA ASN A 86 -7.37 4.99 3.12
C ASN A 86 -7.42 3.54 3.59
N LEU A 87 -6.39 3.11 4.34
CA LEU A 87 -6.20 1.73 4.76
C LEU A 87 -7.05 1.42 6.00
N ILE A 88 -8.17 0.73 5.79
CA ILE A 88 -9.14 0.37 6.84
C ILE A 88 -8.84 -1.02 7.42
N GLY A 89 -8.60 -2.01 6.57
CA GLY A 89 -8.34 -3.40 6.98
C GLY A 89 -6.91 -3.69 7.41
N GLU A 90 -6.70 -4.91 7.91
CA GLU A 90 -5.36 -5.49 8.05
C GLU A 90 -4.79 -5.83 6.67
N TYR A 91 -3.47 -5.74 6.50
CA TYR A 91 -2.80 -6.03 5.23
C TYR A 91 -1.45 -6.69 5.45
N ASP A 92 -1.06 -7.51 4.47
CA ASP A 92 0.25 -8.16 4.38
C ASP A 92 0.53 -8.38 2.89
N CYS A 93 1.42 -7.58 2.31
CA CYS A 93 1.72 -7.59 0.89
C CYS A 93 3.21 -7.41 0.60
N LEU A 94 3.60 -7.74 -0.62
CA LEU A 94 4.89 -7.42 -1.26
C LEU A 94 4.72 -6.36 -2.33
#